data_AF-A0A7X7B6N2-F1
#
_entry.id   AF-A0A7X7B6N2-F1
#
_cell.length_a   1.000
_cell.length_b   1.000
_cell.length_c   1.000
_cell.angle_alpha   90.00
_cell.angle_beta   90.00
_cell.angle_gamma   90.00
#
_symmetry.space_group_name_H-M   'P 1'
#
loop_
_entity.id
_entity.type
_entity.pdbx_description
1 polymer ?
#
loop_
_entity_poly.entity_id
_entity_poly.type
_entity_poly.pdbx_seq_one_letter_code
_entity_poly.pdbx_strand_id
1 'polypeptide(L)'
;MEIKPIGHKYSIIPTNYGKHLAVMILSEHDNEIDAVNAALDAMEKESEEIMNKEIEELRKKGIKAVSFKEAIKDMTPDELESFLEERNRKFITPLLNLNIEMLKQKRKQLQQEKKLREQKRKRLKIKRIK
;
A
#
# COMPACT_ATOMS: atom_id res chain seq x y z
N MET A 1 -8.73 -30.58 -4.90
CA MET A 1 -9.70 -29.66 -5.53
C MET A 1 -9.21 -29.38 -6.93
N GLU A 2 -9.97 -29.76 -7.95
CA GLU A 2 -9.68 -29.43 -9.34
C GLU A 2 -10.20 -28.02 -9.64
N ILE A 3 -9.29 -27.10 -10.00
CA ILE A 3 -9.67 -25.73 -10.36
C ILE A 3 -9.96 -25.72 -11.86
N LYS A 4 -11.24 -25.55 -12.24
CA LYS A 4 -11.65 -25.39 -13.64
C LYS A 4 -11.53 -23.91 -14.04
N PRO A 5 -10.84 -23.58 -15.14
CA PRO A 5 -10.71 -22.20 -15.58
C PRO A 5 -12.03 -21.68 -16.15
N ILE A 6 -12.53 -20.57 -15.58
CA ILE A 6 -13.73 -19.86 -16.01
C ILE A 6 -13.26 -18.60 -16.79
N GLY A 7 -13.65 -18.52 -18.07
CA GLY A 7 -13.70 -17.31 -18.91
C GLY A 7 -12.51 -16.34 -18.91
N HIS A 8 -11.56 -16.50 -19.84
CA HIS A 8 -10.43 -15.58 -20.00
C HIS A 8 -10.77 -14.37 -20.88
N LYS A 9 -10.80 -13.16 -20.30
CA LYS A 9 -10.87 -11.90 -21.05
C LYS A 9 -9.45 -11.45 -21.41
N TYR A 10 -9.10 -11.49 -22.69
CA TYR A 10 -7.82 -10.96 -23.18
C TYR A 10 -7.99 -9.51 -23.64
N SER A 11 -6.97 -8.68 -23.43
CA SER A 11 -6.86 -7.36 -24.07
C SER A 11 -5.62 -7.30 -24.94
N ILE A 12 -5.81 -6.92 -26.20
CA ILE A 12 -4.74 -6.77 -27.19
C ILE A 12 -4.24 -5.34 -27.13
N ILE A 13 -2.98 -5.15 -26.75
CA ILE A 13 -2.35 -3.81 -26.72
C ILE A 13 -1.54 -3.63 -28.01
N PRO A 14 -1.85 -2.62 -28.84
CA PRO A 14 -1.06 -2.32 -30.03
C PRO A 14 0.27 -1.69 -29.60
N THR A 15 1.39 -2.22 -30.10
CA THR A 15 2.70 -1.59 -29.95
C THR A 15 3.12 -0.91 -31.26
N ASN A 16 3.88 0.19 -31.17
CA ASN A 16 4.25 1.09 -32.27
C ASN A 16 5.04 0.45 -33.44
N TYR A 17 5.29 -0.86 -33.43
CA TYR A 17 6.05 -1.60 -34.44
C TYR A 17 5.22 -2.69 -35.14
N GLY A 18 3.88 -2.59 -35.15
CA GLY A 18 3.00 -3.54 -35.83
C GLY A 18 2.90 -4.91 -35.16
N LYS A 19 3.49 -5.09 -33.97
CA LYS A 19 3.36 -6.31 -33.16
C LYS A 19 2.28 -6.13 -32.11
N HIS A 20 1.39 -7.11 -32.00
CA HIS A 20 0.32 -7.13 -31.00
C HIS A 20 0.82 -7.91 -29.79
N LEU A 21 0.73 -7.30 -28.60
CA LEU A 21 1.00 -8.00 -27.35
C LEU A 21 -0.35 -8.44 -26.77
N ALA A 22 -0.60 -9.75 -26.77
CA ALA A 22 -1.71 -10.31 -26.00
C ALA A 22 -1.24 -10.48 -24.56
N VAL A 23 -1.80 -9.70 -23.64
CA VAL A 23 -1.51 -9.84 -22.21
C VAL A 23 -2.65 -10.64 -21.58
N MET A 24 -2.31 -11.80 -21.02
CA MET A 24 -3.23 -12.64 -20.26
C MET A 24 -3.25 -12.11 -18.82
N ILE A 25 -4.37 -11.51 -18.41
CA ILE A 25 -4.58 -11.11 -17.02
C ILE A 25 -5.11 -12.35 -16.29
N LEU A 26 -4.21 -13.05 -15.59
CA LEU A 26 -4.57 -14.12 -14.67
C LEU A 26 -5.04 -13.48 -13.36
N SER A 27 -6.33 -13.15 -13.28
CA SER A 27 -6.98 -12.86 -11.99
C SER A 27 -7.75 -14.10 -11.59
N GLU A 28 -7.47 -14.65 -10.41
CA GLU A 28 -8.28 -15.72 -9.79
C GLU A 28 -9.66 -15.22 -9.35
N HIS A 29 -9.89 -13.90 -9.42
CA HIS A 29 -11.11 -13.24 -9.03
C HIS A 29 -11.83 -12.68 -10.25
N ASP A 30 -13.13 -12.98 -10.34
CA ASP A 30 -14.00 -12.64 -11.47
C ASP A 30 -14.31 -11.14 -11.57
N ASN A 31 -14.06 -10.37 -10.50
CA ASN A 31 -14.26 -8.93 -10.49
C ASN A 31 -13.24 -8.18 -9.59
N GLU A 32 -13.12 -6.88 -9.82
CA GLU A 32 -12.18 -5.99 -9.10
C GLU A 32 -12.46 -5.93 -7.60
N ILE A 33 -13.74 -5.96 -7.20
CA ILE A 33 -14.14 -5.88 -5.79
C ILE A 33 -13.65 -7.12 -5.04
N ASP A 34 -13.82 -8.31 -5.60
CA ASP A 34 -13.38 -9.57 -5.02
C ASP A 34 -11.86 -9.66 -4.96
N ALA A 35 -11.16 -9.17 -6.00
CA ALA A 35 -9.70 -9.10 -5.98
C ALA A 35 -9.18 -8.17 -4.88
N VAL A 36 -9.83 -7.01 -4.70
CA VAL A 36 -9.47 -6.05 -3.64
C VAL A 36 -9.78 -6.65 -2.26
N ASN A 37 -10.93 -7.29 -2.08
CA ASN A 37 -11.30 -7.92 -0.81
C ASN A 37 -10.34 -9.05 -0.44
N ALA A 38 -10.01 -9.94 -1.39
CA ALA A 38 -9.04 -11.01 -1.16
C ALA A 38 -7.65 -10.48 -0.79
N ALA A 39 -7.22 -9.38 -1.42
CA ALA A 39 -5.97 -8.72 -1.05
C ALA A 39 -6.03 -8.13 0.36
N LEU A 40 -7.14 -7.50 0.75
CA LEU A 40 -7.34 -6.97 2.10
C LEU A 40 -7.34 -8.09 3.14
N ASP A 41 -8.02 -9.20 2.88
CA ASP A 41 -8.07 -10.37 3.77
C ASP A 41 -6.67 -10.99 3.96
N ALA A 42 -5.91 -11.11 2.87
CA ALA A 42 -4.53 -11.59 2.93
C ALA A 42 -3.64 -10.66 3.76
N MET A 43 -3.77 -9.35 3.56
CA MET A 43 -3.03 -8.34 4.34
C MET A 43 -3.40 -8.39 5.82
N GLU A 44 -4.68 -8.57 6.16
CA GLU A 44 -5.13 -8.69 7.54
C GLU A 44 -4.52 -9.94 8.19
N LYS A 45 -4.61 -11.09 7.53
CA LYS A 45 -4.04 -12.34 8.03
C LYS A 45 -2.52 -12.26 8.24
N GLU A 46 -1.79 -11.72 7.27
CA GLU A 46 -0.34 -11.52 7.38
C GLU A 46 0.00 -10.59 8.55
N SER A 47 -0.77 -9.51 8.73
CA SER A 47 -0.57 -8.58 9.83
C SER A 47 -0.77 -9.23 11.21
N GLU A 48 -1.76 -10.12 11.34
CA GLU A 48 -1.99 -10.88 12.58
C GLU A 48 -0.85 -11.86 12.86
N GLU A 49 -0.36 -12.56 11.83
CA GLU A 49 0.78 -13.48 11.95
C GLU A 49 2.05 -12.75 12.39
N ILE A 50 2.36 -11.60 11.80
CA ILE A 50 3.51 -10.76 12.17
C ILE A 50 3.38 -10.31 13.62
N MET A 51 2.21 -9.78 14.01
CA MET A 51 1.96 -9.30 15.37
C MET A 51 2.14 -10.42 16.40
N ASN A 52 1.60 -11.61 16.15
CA ASN A 52 1.73 -12.75 17.06
C ASN A 52 3.19 -13.16 17.24
N LYS A 53 3.96 -13.19 16.15
CA LYS A 53 5.39 -13.49 16.19
C LYS A 53 6.18 -12.45 17.00
N GLU A 54 5.90 -11.16 16.80
CA GLU A 54 6.53 -10.08 17.57
C GLU A 54 6.21 -10.18 19.07
N ILE A 55 4.95 -10.47 19.42
CA ILE A 55 4.55 -10.68 20.82
C ILE A 55 5.33 -11.84 21.44
N GLU A 56 5.48 -12.96 20.74
CA GLU A 56 6.30 -14.08 21.22
C GLU A 56 7.76 -13.71 21.41
N GLU A 57 8.35 -12.97 20.48
CA GLU A 57 9.74 -12.51 20.59
C GLU A 57 9.94 -11.55 21.77
N LEU A 58 8.98 -10.65 22.02
CA LEU A 58 9.01 -9.76 23.17
C LEU A 58 8.86 -10.53 24.49
N ARG A 59 7.97 -11.54 24.53
CA ARG A 59 7.81 -12.42 25.70
C ARG A 59 9.09 -13.23 25.98
N LYS A 60 9.80 -13.71 24.95
CA LYS A 60 11.11 -14.36 25.10
C LYS A 60 12.16 -13.43 25.72
N LYS A 61 12.04 -12.12 25.48
CA LYS A 61 12.89 -11.08 26.09
C LYS A 61 12.42 -10.66 27.49
N GLY A 62 11.40 -11.32 28.06
CA GLY A 62 10.82 -10.99 29.36
C GLY A 62 9.90 -9.77 29.35
N ILE A 63 9.55 -9.24 28.18
CA ILE A 63 8.65 -8.09 28.05
C ILE A 63 7.21 -8.60 27.97
N LYS A 64 6.33 -8.07 28.83
CA LYS A 64 4.91 -8.36 28.79
C LYS A 64 4.26 -7.67 27.59
N ALA A 65 4.23 -8.36 26.45
CA ALA A 65 3.54 -7.92 25.25
C ALA A 65 2.13 -8.53 25.16
N VAL A 66 1.17 -7.67 24.83
CA VAL A 66 -0.25 -7.99 24.62
C VAL A 66 -0.71 -7.32 23.34
N SER A 67 -1.67 -7.93 22.64
CA SER A 67 -2.23 -7.33 21.43
C SER A 67 -3.13 -6.13 21.79
N PHE A 68 -3.38 -5.25 20.83
CA PHE A 68 -4.33 -4.15 21.02
C PHE A 68 -5.73 -4.66 21.36
N LYS A 69 -6.20 -5.71 20.66
CA LYS A 69 -7.51 -6.37 20.91
C LYS A 69 -7.61 -6.89 22.35
N GLU A 70 -6.53 -7.47 22.88
CA GLU A 70 -6.47 -7.94 24.27
C GLU A 70 -6.43 -6.78 25.27
N ALA A 71 -5.66 -5.72 24.96
CA ALA A 71 -5.50 -4.58 25.85
C ALA A 71 -6.81 -3.82 26.10
N ILE A 72 -7.70 -3.75 25.10
CA ILE A 72 -8.98 -3.03 25.19
C ILE A 72 -10.13 -3.91 25.68
N LYS A 73 -9.94 -5.23 25.80
CA LYS A 73 -11.03 -6.19 26.05
C LYS A 73 -11.79 -5.91 27.34
N ASP A 74 -11.06 -5.48 28.38
CA ASP A 74 -11.59 -5.26 29.72
C ASP A 74 -11.81 -3.77 30.04
N MET A 75 -11.66 -2.87 29.05
CA MET A 75 -11.86 -1.43 29.24
C MET A 75 -13.35 -1.07 29.19
N THR A 76 -13.76 -0.14 30.05
CA THR A 76 -15.06 0.51 29.92
C THR A 76 -15.10 1.45 28.70
N PRO A 77 -16.29 1.83 28.19
CA PRO A 77 -16.39 2.74 27.05
C PRO A 77 -15.66 4.08 27.25
N ASP A 78 -15.74 4.67 28.45
CA ASP A 78 -15.09 5.95 28.78
C ASP A 78 -13.55 5.82 28.82
N GLU A 79 -13.05 4.70 29.36
CA GLU A 79 -11.62 4.39 29.36
C GLU A 79 -11.10 4.09 27.95
N LEU A 80 -11.90 3.41 27.13
CA LEU A 80 -11.59 3.12 25.74
C LEU A 80 -11.50 4.41 24.91
N GLU A 81 -12.44 5.34 25.09
CA GLU A 81 -12.42 6.63 24.41
C GLU A 81 -11.16 7.43 24.79
N SER A 82 -10.87 7.53 26.08
CA SER A 82 -9.68 8.20 26.59
C SER A 82 -8.39 7.55 26.06
N PHE A 83 -8.33 6.22 26.04
CA PHE A 83 -7.20 5.47 25.50
C PHE A 83 -7.01 5.72 24.00
N LEU A 84 -8.09 5.69 23.22
CA LEU A 84 -8.06 5.94 21.78
C LEU A 84 -7.61 7.38 21.48
N GLU A 85 -8.09 8.36 22.24
CA GLU A 85 -7.67 9.74 22.10
C GLU A 85 -6.17 9.89 22.39
N GLU A 86 -5.69 9.31 23.49
CA GLU A 86 -4.28 9.37 23.85
C GLU A 86 -3.40 8.67 22.80
N ARG A 87 -3.81 7.48 22.34
CA ARG A 87 -3.14 6.75 21.28
C ARG A 87 -3.08 7.57 19.99
N ASN A 88 -4.20 8.18 19.61
CA ASN A 88 -4.28 8.98 18.40
C ASN A 88 -3.39 10.22 18.48
N ARG A 89 -3.37 10.88 19.63
CA ARG A 89 -2.56 12.06 19.86
C ARG A 89 -1.06 11.74 19.88
N LYS A 90 -0.65 10.68 20.58
CA LYS A 90 0.77 10.36 20.80
C LYS A 90 1.41 9.56 19.67
N PHE A 91 0.66 8.69 19.00
CA PHE A 91 1.23 7.75 18.02
C PHE A 91 0.69 7.96 16.61
N ILE A 92 -0.63 8.03 16.43
CA ILE A 92 -1.22 8.05 15.08
C ILE A 92 -1.01 9.41 14.39
N THR A 93 -1.33 10.50 15.07
CA THR A 93 -1.24 11.87 14.52
C THR A 93 0.18 12.22 14.09
N PRO A 94 1.23 11.96 14.90
CA PRO A 94 2.60 12.20 14.49
C PRO A 94 3.02 11.41 13.25
N LEU A 95 2.65 10.13 13.16
CA LEU A 95 2.95 9.29 12.00
C LEU A 95 2.24 9.79 10.72
N LEU A 96 0.97 10.16 10.83
CA LEU A 96 0.22 10.72 9.70
C LEU A 96 0.83 12.04 9.23
N ASN A 97 1.20 12.92 10.15
CA ASN A 97 1.85 14.20 9.82
C ASN A 97 3.20 13.98 9.13
N LEU A 98 4.00 13.02 9.62
CA LEU A 98 5.27 12.67 8.99
C LEU A 98 5.06 12.17 7.55
N ASN A 99 4.08 11.28 7.35
CA ASN A 99 3.73 10.78 6.02
C ASN A 99 3.29 11.91 5.08
N ILE A 100 2.46 12.85 5.57
CA ILE A 100 2.03 14.02 4.80
C ILE A 100 3.23 14.87 4.37
N GLU A 101 4.17 15.14 5.29
CA GLU A 101 5.37 15.92 4.96
C GLU A 101 6.26 15.21 3.95
N MET A 102 6.48 13.90 4.10
CA MET A 102 7.22 13.09 3.13
C MET A 102 6.57 13.12 1.74
N LEU A 103 5.24 13.03 1.67
CA LEU A 103 4.50 13.12 0.40
C LEU A 103 4.62 14.50 -0.23
N LYS A 104 4.56 15.59 0.57
CA LYS A 104 4.80 16.96 0.08
C LYS A 104 6.20 17.10 -0.51
N GLN A 105 7.22 16.54 0.15
CA GLN A 105 8.60 16.56 -0.34
C GLN A 105 8.74 15.80 -1.67
N LYS A 106 8.21 14.57 -1.75
CA LYS A 106 8.20 13.77 -3.00
C LYS A 106 7.49 14.51 -4.13
N ARG A 107 6.36 15.16 -3.84
CA ARG A 107 5.63 15.97 -4.84
C ARG A 107 6.48 17.12 -5.38
N LYS A 108 7.22 17.84 -4.51
CA LYS A 108 8.14 18.91 -4.93
C LYS A 108 9.26 18.38 -5.82
N GLN A 109 9.87 17.25 -5.44
CA GLN A 109 10.92 16.59 -6.24
C GLN A 109 10.40 16.22 -7.64
N LEU A 110 9.24 15.56 -7.72
CA LEU A 110 8.63 15.18 -9.00
C LEU A 110 8.34 16.39 -9.90
N GLN A 111 7.90 17.52 -9.33
CA GLN A 111 7.70 18.75 -10.08
C GLN A 111 9.00 19.33 -10.63
N GLN A 112 10.07 19.31 -9.83
CA GLN A 112 11.40 19.77 -10.27
C GLN A 112 11.96 18.88 -11.39
N GLU A 113 11.83 17.56 -11.26
CA GLU A 113 12.24 16.62 -12.29
C GLU A 113 11.47 16.82 -13.60
N LYS A 114 10.15 17.03 -13.53
CA LYS A 114 9.34 17.33 -14.71
C LYS A 114 9.83 18.60 -15.42
N LYS A 115 10.07 19.68 -14.68
CA LYS A 115 10.62 20.95 -15.22
C LYS A 115 11.99 20.73 -15.87
N LEU A 116 12.88 19.98 -15.23
CA LEU A 116 14.21 19.68 -15.77
C LEU A 116 14.14 18.85 -17.06
N ARG A 117 13.26 17.83 -17.10
CA ARG A 117 13.02 17.01 -18.31
C ARG A 117 12.50 17.87 -19.46
N GLU A 118 11.58 18.78 -19.20
CA GLU A 118 11.07 19.72 -20.22
C GLU A 118 12.16 20.68 -20.73
N GLN A 119 12.99 21.23 -19.85
CA GLN A 119 14.11 22.09 -20.26
C GLN A 119 15.13 21.34 -21.13
N LYS A 120 15.48 20.09 -20.75
CA LYS A 120 16.36 19.23 -21.55
C LYS A 120 15.75 18.96 -22.94
N ARG A 121 14.45 18.65 -23.01
CA ARG A 121 13.73 18.46 -24.29
C ARG A 121 13.75 19.71 -25.16
N LYS A 122 13.54 20.91 -24.60
CA LYS A 122 13.62 22.18 -25.33
C LYS A 122 15.03 22.43 -25.89
N ARG A 123 16.07 22.23 -25.09
CA ARG A 123 17.48 22.38 -25.53
C ARG A 123 17.86 21.41 -26.65
N LEU A 124 17.40 20.16 -26.57
CA LEU A 124 17.63 19.15 -27.63
C LEU A 124 16.94 19.53 -28.95
N LYS A 125 15.72 20.10 -28.90
CA LYS A 125 15.04 20.58 -30.10
C LYS A 125 15.79 21.74 -30.76
N ILE A 126 16.29 22.70 -29.98
CA ILE A 126 17.06 23.85 -30.50
C ILE A 126 18.37 23.37 -31.17
N LYS A 127 19.06 22.39 -30.57
CA LYS A 127 20.29 21.81 -31.15
C LYS A 127 20.08 21.01 -32.44
N ARG A 128 18.85 20.59 -32.76
CA ARG A 128 18.54 19.85 -34.00
C ARG A 128 18.15 20.77 -35.16
N ILE A 129 17.93 22.06 -34.91
CA ILE A 129 17.51 23.06 -35.90
C ILE A 129 18.70 23.92 -36.38
N LYS A 130 19.84 23.84 -35.67
CA LYS A 130 21.14 24.38 -36.11
C LYS A 130 21.99 23.25 -36.66
#